data_AF-A0A9D9S5Q7-F1
#
_entry.id   AF-A0A9D9S5Q7-F1
#
_cell.length_a   1.000
_cell.length_b   1.000
_cell.length_c   1.000
_cell.angle_alpha   90.00
_cell.angle_beta   90.00
_cell.angle_gamma   90.00
#
_symmetry.space_group_name_H-M   'P 1'
#
loop_
_entity.id
_entity.type
_entity.pdbx_description
1 polymer ?
#
loop_
_entity_poly.entity_id
_entity_poly.type
_entity_poly.pdbx_seq_one_letter_code
_entity_poly.pdbx_strand_id
1 'polypeptide(L)' 'MTATLRRQRLIALFAAALLLFNFPLLALWDRDASLFGLPLFPAALFVIWGTLIGLLGWTIERMEH' A
#
# COMPACT_ATOMS: atom_id res chain seq x y z
N MET A 1 -5.52 9.52 25.42
CA MET A 1 -6.36 9.29 24.22
C MET A 1 -5.58 9.21 22.89
N THR A 2 -4.28 9.54 22.84
CA THR A 2 -3.46 9.53 21.61
C THR A 2 -3.01 8.13 21.14
N ALA A 3 -2.81 7.19 22.07
CA ALA A 3 -2.45 5.80 21.75
C ALA A 3 -3.52 5.08 20.90
N THR A 4 -4.79 5.44 21.06
CA THR A 4 -5.92 4.85 20.31
C THR A 4 -5.91 5.29 18.84
N LEU A 5 -5.65 6.58 18.58
CA LEU A 5 -5.52 7.14 17.22
C LEU A 5 -4.33 6.52 16.46
N ARG A 6 -3.21 6.32 17.14
CA ARG A 6 -2.03 5.64 16.58
C ARG A 6 -2.37 4.23 16.10
N ARG A 7 -3.04 3.45 16.96
CA ARG A 7 -3.47 2.09 16.65
C ARG A 7 -4.48 2.07 15.50
N GLN A 8 -5.43 3.02 15.47
CA GLN A 8 -6.40 3.16 14.39
C GLN A 8 -5.74 3.46 13.04
N ARG A 9 -4.73 4.34 12.98
CA ARG A 9 -4.02 4.65 11.72
C ARG A 9 -3.28 3.43 11.16
N LEU A 10 -2.63 2.65 12.03
CA LEU A 10 -1.97 1.41 11.62
C LEU A 10 -2.98 0.35 11.14
N ILE A 11 -4.11 0.20 11.84
CA ILE A 11 -5.20 -0.69 11.40
C ILE A 11 -5.79 -0.23 10.06
N ALA A 12 -5.97 1.07 9.86
CA ALA A 12 -6.46 1.62 8.59
C ALA A 12 -5.48 1.37 7.44
N LEU A 13 -4.18 1.56 7.66
CA LEU A 13 -3.14 1.23 6.68
C LEU A 13 -3.10 -0.27 6.38
N PHE A 14 -3.25 -1.12 7.40
CA PHE A 14 -3.32 -2.56 7.23
C PHE A 14 -4.56 -3.00 6.43
N ALA A 15 -5.73 -2.45 6.75
CA ALA A 15 -6.97 -2.71 6.02
C ALA A 15 -6.88 -2.21 4.57
N ALA A 16 -6.26 -1.04 4.34
CA ALA A 16 -5.99 -0.52 3.01
C ALA A 16 -5.05 -1.45 2.22
N ALA A 17 -3.99 -1.95 2.85
CA ALA A 17 -3.09 -2.93 2.23
C ALA A 17 -3.83 -4.22 1.89
N LEU A 18 -4.66 -4.75 2.79
CA LEU A 18 -5.50 -5.94 2.53
C LEU A 18 -6.44 -5.74 1.35
N LEU A 19 -7.06 -4.57 1.23
CA LEU A 19 -7.89 -4.21 0.08
C LEU A 19 -7.05 -4.14 -1.19
N LEU A 20 -5.94 -3.40 -1.19
CA LEU A 20 -5.05 -3.23 -2.35
C LEU A 20 -4.45 -4.55 -2.86
N PHE A 21 -4.11 -5.46 -1.94
CA PHE A 21 -3.57 -6.79 -2.26
C PHE A 21 -4.65 -7.88 -2.33
N ASN A 22 -5.93 -7.53 -2.39
CA ASN A 22 -6.96 -8.53 -2.58
C ASN A 22 -6.91 -9.08 -4.01
N PHE A 23 -7.27 -10.35 -4.18
CA PHE A 23 -7.24 -11.02 -5.49
C PHE A 23 -8.08 -10.30 -6.56
N PRO A 24 -9.29 -9.78 -6.28
CA PRO A 24 -10.08 -9.04 -7.27
C PRO A 24 -9.41 -7.76 -7.80
N LEU A 25 -8.78 -6.95 -6.94
CA LEU A 25 -8.08 -5.73 -7.35
C LEU A 25 -6.76 -6.07 -8.05
N LEU A 26 -6.08 -7.13 -7.62
CA LEU A 26 -4.89 -7.64 -8.32
C LEU A 26 -5.23 -8.12 -9.74
N ALA A 27 -6.35 -8.80 -9.92
CA ALA A 27 -6.81 -9.26 -11.23
C ALA A 27 -7.11 -8.11 -12.20
N LEU A 28 -7.46 -6.91 -11.72
CA LEU A 28 -7.62 -5.73 -12.59
C LEU A 28 -6.30 -5.28 -13.23
N TRP A 29 -5.16 -5.61 -12.62
CA TRP A 29 -3.82 -5.29 -13.10
C TRP A 29 -3.17 -6.44 -13.88
N ASP A 30 -3.73 -7.64 -13.81
CA ASP A 30 -3.33 -8.82 -14.57
C ASP A 30 -3.81 -8.71 -16.03
N ARG A 31 -3.21 -7.76 -16.74
CA ARG A 31 -3.42 -7.55 -18.17
C ARG A 31 -2.11 -7.77 -18.88
N ASP A 32 -2.16 -8.27 -20.12
CA ASP A 32 -1.05 -8.28 -21.08
C ASP A 32 -0.72 -6.85 -21.54
N ALA A 33 -0.35 -6.00 -20.59
CA ALA A 33 0.06 -4.63 -20.78
C ALA A 33 1.47 -4.47 -20.21
N SER A 34 2.28 -3.67 -20.89
CA SER A 34 3.63 -3.32 -20.43
C SER A 34 3.78 -1.80 -20.35
N LEU A 35 4.48 -1.34 -19.32
CA LEU A 35 4.91 0.05 -19.15
C LEU A 35 6.41 0.10 -19.35
N PHE A 36 6.88 0.87 -20.34
CA PHE A 36 8.32 0.99 -20.65
C PHE A 36 9.02 -0.38 -20.87
N GLY A 37 8.30 -1.39 -21.38
CA GLY A 37 8.81 -2.75 -21.58
C GLY A 37 8.75 -3.66 -20.34
N LEU A 38 8.31 -3.15 -19.18
CA LEU A 38 8.09 -3.93 -17.96
C LEU A 38 6.61 -4.36 -17.87
N PRO A 39 6.31 -5.58 -17.42
CA PRO A 39 4.92 -6.00 -17.23
C PRO A 39 4.20 -5.09 -16.22
N LEU A 40 2.96 -4.70 -16.55
CA LEU A 40 2.17 -3.75 -15.76
C LEU A 40 1.90 -4.26 -14.34
N PHE A 41 1.58 -5.54 -14.20
CA PHE A 41 1.25 -6.17 -12.93
C PHE A 41 2.35 -6.02 -11.85
N PRO A 42 3.60 -6.51 -12.06
CA PRO A 42 4.66 -6.32 -11.08
C PRO A 42 5.01 -4.85 -10.88
N ALA A 43 4.95 -4.01 -11.91
CA ALA A 43 5.21 -2.57 -11.77
C ALA A 43 4.21 -1.90 -10.80
N ALA A 44 2.91 -2.15 -11.00
CA ALA A 44 1.86 -1.66 -10.11
C ALA A 44 2.02 -2.21 -8.67
N LEU A 45 2.37 -3.49 -8.53
CA LEU A 45 2.62 -4.13 -7.23
C LEU A 45 3.73 -3.40 -6.46
N PHE A 46 4.86 -3.12 -7.11
CA PHE A 46 5.96 -2.39 -6.50
C PHE A 46 5.59 -0.95 -6.13
N VAL A 47 4.82 -0.25 -6.96
CA VAL A 47 4.34 1.11 -6.67
C VAL A 47 3.42 1.13 -5.44
N ILE A 48 2.45 0.21 -5.38
CA ILE A 48 1.53 0.08 -4.24
C ILE A 48 2.30 -0.24 -2.96
N TRP A 49 3.21 -1.20 -3.04
CA TRP A 49 4.04 -1.62 -1.91
C TRP A 49 4.96 -0.51 -1.41
N GLY A 50 5.65 0.19 -2.32
CA GLY A 50 6.50 1.35 -1.98
C GLY A 50 5.70 2.49 -1.35
N THR A 51 4.49 2.76 -1.85
CA THR A 51 3.58 3.76 -1.26
C THR A 51 3.18 3.37 0.16
N LEU A 52 2.86 2.10 0.42
CA LEU A 52 2.54 1.61 1.76
C LEU A 52 3.70 1.75 2.73
N ILE A 53 4.93 1.41 2.30
CA ILE A 53 6.13 1.59 3.13
C ILE A 53 6.37 3.07 3.43
N GLY A 54 6.27 3.94 2.42
CA GLY A 54 6.42 5.38 2.61
C GLY A 54 5.38 5.95 3.58
N LEU A 55 4.12 5.55 3.44
CA LEU A 55 3.05 5.93 4.36
C LEU A 55 3.29 5.40 5.78
N LEU A 56 3.78 4.17 5.92
CA LEU A 56 4.10 3.57 7.21
C LEU A 56 5.24 4.33 7.89
N GLY A 57 6.35 4.56 7.18
CA GLY A 57 7.50 5.33 7.66
C GLY A 57 7.10 6.73 8.07
N TRP A 58 6.38 7.45 7.20
CA TRP A 58 5.86 8.78 7.48
C TRP A 58 4.94 8.81 8.70
N THR A 59 4.08 7.79 8.84
CA THR A 59 3.15 7.68 9.96
C THR A 59 3.91 7.46 11.27
N ILE A 60 4.98 6.68 11.28
CA ILE A 60 5.84 6.45 12.44
C ILE A 60 6.68 7.69 12.78
N GLU A 61 7.29 8.33 11.79
CA GLU A 61 8.12 9.53 11.98
C GLU A 61 7.31 10.69 12.56
N ARG A 62 6.06 10.86 12.11
CA ARG A 62 5.11 11.82 12.70
C ARG A 62 4.65 11.47 14.12
N MET A 63 4.96 10.30 14.64
CA MET A 63 4.62 9.88 16.00
C MET A 63 5.76 10.04 17.00
N GLU A 64 7.01 10.11 16.51
CA GLU A 64 8.21 10.30 17.33
C GLU A 64 8.48 11.77 17.66
N HIS A 65 7.97 12.70 16.84
CA HIS A 65 8.00 14.15 17.08
C HIS A 65 6.80 14.66 17.88
#